data_AF-A0AA35MCK7-F1
#
_entry.id   AF-A0AA35MCK7-F1
#
_cell.length_a   1.000
_cell.length_b   1.000
_cell.length_c   1.000
_cell.angle_alpha   90.00
_cell.angle_beta   90.00
_cell.angle_gamma   90.00
#
_symmetry.space_group_name_H-M   'P 1'
#
loop_
_entity.id
_entity.type
_entity.pdbx_description
1 polymer ?
#
loop_
_entity_poly.entity_id
_entity_poly.type
_entity_poly.pdbx_seq_one_letter_code
_entity_poly.pdbx_strand_id
1 'polypeptide(L)'
;MAAIPAAHLTYFRLPSKLRPLPTTVTDRLAAQLVSHLNRAADRGMILPKSYLQYVPSRLAYYPCLRDTIALFCTVWSNFRRGRQCLDFITLPAYGKAIRSLRRTLGTEQAFAVETLAAVTILQRTEELFNPGGPRMIHDQGMTTLLENIGPPEPSDEFHISVLCEDYSILVPYWIISGWKNIMNESPFRTPIIEGFAKYTENKRLSPLVQTAFYRFDAVTKALPVLIRACESLWEPSNGEFNHSSSIYITNCFKETHEVAEDIMAKFLEGALGTGDIEEKLDEASLCETSYYFSTIYLAQIFLGLTSVHLCIVRMRYDWSAAHGLPETRNVYSKLRELSEHVWKYARFLRSVECFIGVTSQRSLYLTLEVAGVDEKEYLLDLISDMDSFRRRLPAQRDDLEAQILMYARLLTGRRP
;
A
#
# COMPACT_ATOMS: atom_id res chain seq x y z
N MET A 1 -10.32 25.77 2.94
CA MET A 1 -9.16 24.88 3.04
C MET A 1 -8.05 25.59 3.81
N ALA A 2 -7.89 25.28 5.10
CA ALA A 2 -6.72 25.74 5.86
C ALA A 2 -5.53 24.86 5.46
N ALA A 3 -4.41 25.48 5.06
CA ALA A 3 -3.18 24.77 4.71
C ALA A 3 -2.67 24.01 5.94
N ILE A 4 -2.25 22.75 5.74
CA ILE A 4 -1.50 22.00 6.75
C ILE A 4 -0.25 22.84 7.07
N PRO A 5 0.05 23.11 8.36
CA PRO A 5 1.26 23.82 8.74
C PRO A 5 2.47 23.11 8.13
N ALA A 6 3.33 23.87 7.45
CA ALA A 6 4.57 23.38 6.86
C ALA A 6 5.56 22.95 7.97
N ALA A 7 5.28 21.84 8.65
CA ALA A 7 6.17 21.26 9.65
C ALA A 7 7.29 20.51 8.90
N HIS A 8 8.52 21.00 9.10
CA HIS A 8 9.79 20.36 8.76
C HIS A 8 9.91 19.79 7.34
N LEU A 9 9.97 20.71 6.36
CA LEU A 9 10.39 20.43 5.00
C LEU A 9 11.89 20.12 4.96
N THR A 10 12.25 18.84 5.00
CA THR A 10 13.61 18.39 4.71
C THR A 10 13.89 18.66 3.22
N TYR A 11 14.67 19.71 2.94
CA TYR A 11 15.12 20.04 1.58
C TYR A 11 15.82 18.83 0.95
N PHE A 12 15.27 18.37 -0.17
CA PHE A 12 15.78 17.22 -0.91
C PHE A 12 17.21 17.46 -1.39
N ARG A 13 18.15 16.60 -0.95
CA ARG A 13 19.51 16.56 -1.50
C ARG A 13 19.59 15.39 -2.46
N LEU A 14 19.60 15.69 -3.76
CA LEU A 14 19.92 14.69 -4.78
C LEU A 14 21.28 14.06 -4.45
N PRO A 15 21.40 12.73 -4.44
CA PRO A 15 22.68 12.05 -4.26
C PRO A 15 23.69 12.38 -5.37
N SER A 16 23.22 12.87 -6.52
CA SER A 16 24.05 13.23 -7.67
C SER A 16 23.73 14.64 -8.20
N LYS A 17 24.79 15.38 -8.57
CA LYS A 17 24.62 16.67 -9.27
C LYS A 17 24.08 16.39 -10.67
N LEU A 18 22.86 16.85 -10.96
CA LEU A 18 22.35 16.93 -12.33
C LEU A 18 23.34 17.74 -13.19
N ARG A 19 23.53 17.34 -14.46
CA ARG A 19 24.34 18.12 -15.40
C ARG A 19 23.68 19.51 -15.59
N PRO A 20 24.43 20.62 -15.63
CA PRO A 20 23.88 21.97 -15.70
C PRO A 20 23.02 22.26 -16.93
N LEU A 21 23.26 21.53 -18.03
CA LEU A 21 22.55 21.69 -19.30
C LEU A 21 22.04 20.31 -19.78
N PRO A 22 20.72 20.08 -19.79
CA PRO A 22 20.17 18.80 -20.24
C PRO A 22 20.21 18.72 -21.77
N THR A 23 21.29 18.18 -22.33
CA THR A 23 21.51 18.10 -23.78
C THR A 23 20.96 16.83 -24.39
N THR A 24 20.80 15.75 -23.62
CA THR A 24 20.25 14.48 -24.09
C THR A 24 18.78 14.28 -23.72
N VAL A 25 18.11 13.33 -24.39
CA VAL A 25 16.75 12.89 -24.00
C VAL A 25 16.73 12.40 -22.55
N THR A 26 17.78 11.69 -22.14
CA THR A 26 17.96 11.18 -20.79
C THR A 26 18.06 12.32 -19.78
N ASP A 27 18.86 13.35 -20.06
CA ASP A 27 19.02 14.48 -19.14
C ASP A 27 17.71 15.26 -18.97
N ARG A 28 16.95 15.46 -20.05
CA ARG A 28 15.63 16.10 -19.99
C ARG A 28 14.65 15.29 -19.15
N LEU A 29 14.66 13.97 -19.30
CA LEU A 29 13.80 13.08 -18.52
C LEU A 29 14.20 13.07 -17.03
N ALA A 30 15.50 13.00 -16.73
CA ALA A 30 16.03 13.11 -15.38
C ALA A 30 15.59 14.42 -14.72
N ALA A 31 15.74 15.56 -15.42
CA ALA A 31 15.30 16.86 -14.94
C ALA A 31 13.78 16.91 -14.71
N GLN A 32 12.99 16.30 -15.58
CA GLN A 32 11.53 16.21 -15.41
C GLN A 32 11.15 15.39 -14.16
N LEU A 33 11.77 14.22 -13.95
CA LEU A 33 11.56 13.39 -12.76
C LEU A 33 11.90 14.18 -11.49
N VAL A 34 13.07 14.83 -11.46
CA VAL A 34 13.48 15.66 -10.32
C VAL A 34 12.50 16.81 -10.07
N SER A 35 12.02 17.45 -11.13
CA SER A 35 11.01 18.51 -10.99
C SER A 35 9.71 17.99 -10.37
N HIS A 36 9.25 16.80 -10.75
CA HIS A 36 8.10 16.15 -10.13
C HIS A 36 8.37 15.83 -8.66
N LEU A 37 9.49 15.18 -8.33
CA LEU A 37 9.84 14.82 -6.95
C LEU A 37 9.93 16.03 -6.02
N ASN A 38 10.51 17.14 -6.49
CA ASN A 38 10.62 18.38 -5.72
C ASN A 38 9.25 19.04 -5.47
N ARG A 39 8.32 18.94 -6.44
CA ARG A 39 6.96 19.49 -6.31
C ARG A 39 6.01 18.55 -5.54
N ALA A 40 6.35 17.27 -5.46
CA ALA A 40 5.55 16.24 -4.81
C ALA A 40 5.88 16.03 -3.32
N ALA A 41 6.96 16.66 -2.82
CA ALA A 41 7.39 16.52 -1.43
C ALA A 41 6.28 16.83 -0.42
N ASP A 42 5.37 17.76 -0.76
CA ASP A 42 4.29 18.20 0.12
C ASP A 42 2.99 17.41 -0.07
N ARG A 43 2.98 16.39 -0.95
CA ARG A 43 1.73 15.87 -1.53
C ARG A 43 1.57 14.35 -1.51
N GLY A 44 2.46 13.64 -0.80
CA GLY A 44 2.25 12.27 -0.33
C GLY A 44 2.83 11.13 -1.16
N MET A 45 3.86 11.46 -1.94
CA MET A 45 4.61 10.51 -2.74
C MET A 45 5.86 9.95 -2.01
N ILE A 46 5.80 9.78 -0.69
CA ILE A 46 6.99 9.49 0.13
C ILE A 46 7.60 8.13 -0.21
N LEU A 47 6.80 7.07 -0.28
CA LEU A 47 7.30 5.71 -0.58
C LEU A 47 7.92 5.61 -1.99
N PRO A 48 7.27 6.08 -3.07
CA PRO A 48 7.94 6.06 -4.37
C PRO A 48 9.11 7.05 -4.45
N LYS A 49 9.13 8.12 -3.65
CA LYS A 49 10.24 9.09 -3.65
C LYS A 49 11.57 8.47 -3.19
N SER A 50 11.54 7.44 -2.35
CA SER A 50 12.75 6.92 -1.72
C SER A 50 13.71 6.25 -2.71
N TYR A 51 13.21 5.46 -3.65
CA TYR A 51 14.03 4.82 -4.68
C TYR A 51 14.15 5.70 -5.94
N LEU A 52 13.12 6.50 -6.27
CA LEU A 52 13.11 7.36 -7.46
C LEU A 52 14.23 8.41 -7.45
N GLN A 53 14.74 8.82 -6.28
CA GLN A 53 15.84 9.78 -6.18
C GLN A 53 17.18 9.26 -6.74
N TYR A 54 17.37 7.94 -6.80
CA TYR A 54 18.58 7.30 -7.32
C TYR A 54 18.50 7.00 -8.82
N VAL A 55 17.31 7.11 -9.40
CA VAL A 55 17.03 6.76 -10.79
C VAL A 55 17.71 7.68 -11.81
N PRO A 56 17.78 9.02 -11.64
CA PRO A 56 18.35 9.93 -12.64
C PRO A 56 19.73 9.54 -13.19
N SER A 57 20.64 9.09 -12.32
CA SER A 57 22.01 8.70 -12.70
C SER A 57 22.07 7.38 -13.46
N ARG A 58 21.01 6.57 -13.43
CA ARG A 58 20.95 5.22 -14.03
C ARG A 58 20.26 5.22 -15.40
N LEU A 59 19.48 6.27 -15.72
CA LEU A 59 18.67 6.34 -16.94
C LEU A 59 19.47 6.23 -18.25
N ALA A 60 20.75 6.60 -18.25
CA ALA A 60 21.60 6.53 -19.44
C ALA A 60 21.98 5.10 -19.81
N TYR A 61 22.02 4.19 -18.83
CA TYR A 61 22.57 2.84 -18.96
C TYR A 61 21.49 1.76 -19.09
N TYR A 62 20.28 2.05 -18.61
CA TYR A 62 19.16 1.09 -18.56
C TYR A 62 17.96 1.59 -19.37
N PRO A 63 17.82 1.17 -20.64
CA PRO A 63 16.74 1.63 -21.52
C PRO A 63 15.33 1.30 -21.01
N CYS A 64 15.13 0.15 -20.36
CA CYS A 64 13.86 -0.23 -19.74
C CYS A 64 13.45 0.77 -18.65
N LEU A 65 14.36 1.05 -17.71
CA LEU A 65 14.15 2.01 -16.63
C LEU A 65 13.84 3.41 -17.19
N ARG A 66 14.61 3.86 -18.19
CA ARG A 66 14.35 5.14 -18.88
C ARG A 66 12.96 5.20 -19.50
N ASP A 67 12.55 4.18 -20.21
CA ASP A 67 11.27 4.20 -20.93
C ASP A 67 10.08 4.06 -19.96
N THR A 68 10.20 3.31 -18.86
CA THR A 68 9.19 3.31 -17.78
C THR A 68 9.10 4.65 -17.06
N ILE A 69 10.23 5.30 -16.75
CA ILE A 69 10.21 6.65 -16.14
C ILE A 69 9.59 7.68 -17.08
N ALA A 70 9.79 7.54 -18.40
CA ALA A 70 9.13 8.39 -19.38
C ALA A 70 7.60 8.22 -19.36
N LEU A 71 7.10 6.99 -19.23
CA LEU A 71 5.68 6.72 -19.02
C LEU A 71 5.18 7.38 -17.73
N PHE A 72 5.83 7.11 -16.60
CA PHE A 72 5.47 7.68 -15.30
C PHE A 72 5.40 9.21 -15.35
N CYS A 73 6.43 9.88 -15.87
CA CYS A 73 6.47 11.33 -15.99
C CYS A 73 5.36 11.86 -16.92
N THR A 74 4.99 11.11 -17.95
CA THR A 74 3.92 11.46 -18.90
C THR A 74 2.56 11.43 -18.21
N VAL A 75 2.21 10.32 -17.57
CA VAL A 75 0.89 10.17 -16.91
C VAL A 75 0.75 11.09 -15.71
N TRP A 76 1.83 11.30 -14.96
CA TRP A 76 1.87 12.30 -13.90
C TRP A 76 1.62 13.71 -14.43
N SER A 77 2.29 14.09 -15.53
CA SER A 77 2.08 15.41 -16.13
C SER A 77 0.64 15.59 -16.63
N ASN A 78 0.00 14.53 -17.13
CA ASN A 78 -1.40 14.54 -17.51
C ASN A 78 -2.31 14.73 -16.30
N PHE A 79 -2.08 13.98 -15.21
CA PHE A 79 -2.77 14.15 -13.93
C PHE A 79 -2.69 15.60 -13.44
N ARG A 80 -1.49 16.18 -13.39
CA ARG A 80 -1.26 17.58 -12.96
C ARG A 80 -1.94 18.62 -13.82
N ARG A 81 -2.23 18.30 -15.08
CA ARG A 81 -2.94 19.17 -16.02
C ARG A 81 -4.46 18.97 -15.97
N GLY A 82 -4.97 18.14 -15.06
CA GLY A 82 -6.39 17.80 -14.97
C GLY A 82 -6.91 17.07 -16.21
N ARG A 83 -6.03 16.39 -16.96
CA ARG A 83 -6.45 15.63 -18.14
C ARG A 83 -7.13 14.35 -17.68
N GLN A 84 -8.10 13.89 -18.48
CA GLN A 84 -8.76 12.62 -18.24
C GLN A 84 -7.74 11.47 -18.20
N CYS A 85 -7.92 10.58 -17.24
CA CYS A 85 -7.20 9.33 -17.11
C CYS A 85 -7.49 8.45 -18.35
N LEU A 86 -6.45 8.03 -19.06
CA LEU A 86 -6.55 7.20 -20.26
C LEU A 86 -6.10 5.78 -19.94
N ASP A 87 -6.74 4.80 -20.56
CA ASP A 87 -6.28 3.41 -20.50
C ASP A 87 -4.85 3.32 -21.05
N PHE A 88 -3.96 2.73 -20.27
CA PHE A 88 -2.54 2.62 -20.61
C PHE A 88 -2.30 1.88 -21.91
N ILE A 89 -3.14 0.91 -22.27
CA ILE A 89 -2.99 0.19 -23.55
C ILE A 89 -3.05 1.12 -24.76
N THR A 90 -3.70 2.28 -24.62
CA THR A 90 -3.81 3.31 -25.67
C THR A 90 -2.61 4.26 -25.73
N LEU A 91 -1.73 4.25 -24.73
CA LEU A 91 -0.62 5.18 -24.62
C LEU A 91 0.63 4.65 -25.37
N PRO A 92 1.17 5.39 -26.36
CA PRO A 92 2.40 5.00 -27.04
C PRO A 92 3.59 4.82 -26.09
N ALA A 93 3.65 5.62 -25.02
CA ALA A 93 4.67 5.53 -23.98
C ALA A 93 4.61 4.19 -23.23
N TYR A 94 3.41 3.65 -22.98
CA TYR A 94 3.22 2.35 -22.35
C TYR A 94 3.73 1.23 -23.25
N GLY A 95 3.30 1.21 -24.51
CA GLY A 95 3.80 0.23 -25.47
C GLY A 95 5.32 0.27 -25.64
N LYS A 96 5.94 1.46 -25.55
CA LYS A 96 7.40 1.59 -25.55
C LYS A 96 8.03 0.99 -24.29
N ALA A 97 7.53 1.32 -23.10
CA ALA A 97 8.02 0.79 -21.83
C ALA A 97 7.97 -0.75 -21.81
N ILE A 98 6.84 -1.36 -22.18
CA ILE A 98 6.67 -2.82 -22.25
C ILE A 98 7.65 -3.46 -23.24
N ARG A 99 7.81 -2.89 -24.44
CA ARG A 99 8.76 -3.44 -25.43
C ARG A 99 10.20 -3.34 -24.95
N SER A 100 10.58 -2.25 -24.31
CA SER A 100 11.93 -2.08 -23.75
C SER A 100 12.18 -3.05 -22.61
N LEU A 101 11.22 -3.21 -21.68
CA LEU A 101 11.29 -4.21 -20.61
C LEU A 101 11.41 -5.64 -21.17
N ARG A 102 10.55 -6.02 -22.12
CA ARG A 102 10.60 -7.34 -22.77
C ARG A 102 11.95 -7.64 -23.42
N ARG A 103 12.58 -6.64 -24.04
CA ARG A 103 13.93 -6.81 -24.61
C ARG A 103 14.96 -7.03 -23.53
N THR A 104 14.94 -6.22 -22.46
CA THR A 104 15.87 -6.36 -21.32
C THR A 104 15.74 -7.73 -20.64
N LEU A 105 14.52 -8.25 -20.48
CA LEU A 105 14.27 -9.58 -19.92
C LEU A 105 14.88 -10.73 -20.75
N GLY A 106 15.21 -10.50 -22.02
CA GLY A 106 15.91 -11.46 -22.88
C GLY A 106 17.44 -11.33 -22.85
N THR A 107 18.01 -10.55 -21.93
CA THR A 107 19.44 -10.27 -21.85
C THR A 107 19.99 -10.55 -20.44
N GLU A 108 21.31 -10.45 -20.27
CA GLU A 108 21.97 -10.56 -18.95
C GLU A 108 21.50 -9.49 -17.95
N GLN A 109 20.96 -8.37 -18.43
CA GLN A 109 20.40 -7.30 -17.57
C GLN A 109 19.03 -7.65 -16.98
N ALA A 110 18.44 -8.81 -17.31
CA ALA A 110 17.14 -9.22 -16.79
C ALA A 110 17.09 -9.19 -15.26
N PHE A 111 18.17 -9.60 -14.60
CA PHE A 111 18.30 -9.68 -13.14
C PHE A 111 19.14 -8.54 -12.56
N ALA A 112 19.16 -7.38 -13.21
CA ALA A 112 19.69 -6.16 -12.63
C ALA A 112 18.64 -5.48 -11.72
N VAL A 113 19.07 -4.84 -10.64
CA VAL A 113 18.19 -4.06 -9.76
C VAL A 113 17.44 -2.94 -10.50
N GLU A 114 18.04 -2.37 -11.55
CA GLU A 114 17.39 -1.38 -12.41
C GLU A 114 16.23 -1.97 -13.23
N THR A 115 16.32 -3.25 -13.59
CA THR A 115 15.22 -3.96 -14.26
C THR A 115 14.08 -4.18 -13.29
N LEU A 116 14.38 -4.61 -12.05
CA LEU A 116 13.36 -4.70 -10.98
C LEU A 116 12.70 -3.35 -10.74
N ALA A 117 13.48 -2.29 -10.54
CA ALA A 117 12.96 -0.94 -10.37
C ALA A 117 12.08 -0.51 -11.56
N ALA A 118 12.43 -0.87 -12.80
CA ALA A 118 11.60 -0.58 -13.96
C ALA A 118 10.24 -1.31 -13.91
N VAL A 119 10.17 -2.53 -13.38
CA VAL A 119 8.90 -3.25 -13.16
C VAL A 119 8.13 -2.64 -11.99
N THR A 120 8.79 -2.33 -10.87
CA THR A 120 8.19 -1.66 -9.70
C THR A 120 7.52 -0.35 -10.10
N ILE A 121 8.22 0.51 -10.87
CA ILE A 121 7.68 1.79 -11.34
C ILE A 121 6.49 1.55 -12.26
N LEU A 122 6.57 0.57 -13.16
CA LEU A 122 5.48 0.25 -14.07
C LEU A 122 4.22 -0.16 -13.30
N GLN A 123 4.36 -1.09 -12.35
CA GLN A 123 3.29 -1.58 -11.49
C GLN A 123 2.64 -0.43 -10.69
N ARG A 124 3.44 0.44 -10.08
CA ARG A 124 2.92 1.63 -9.39
C ARG A 124 2.25 2.62 -10.32
N THR A 125 2.83 2.84 -11.49
CA THR A 125 2.26 3.75 -12.47
C THR A 125 0.88 3.25 -12.91
N GLU A 126 0.72 1.94 -13.11
CA GLU A 126 -0.57 1.33 -13.39
C GLU A 126 -1.53 1.43 -12.20
N GLU A 127 -1.10 1.10 -10.99
CA GLU A 127 -1.96 1.15 -9.80
C GLU A 127 -2.55 2.55 -9.57
N LEU A 128 -1.73 3.59 -9.74
CA LEU A 128 -2.06 4.98 -9.45
C LEU A 128 -2.82 5.67 -10.59
N PHE A 129 -2.45 5.41 -11.85
CA PHE A 129 -2.92 6.20 -12.99
C PHE A 129 -3.64 5.42 -14.08
N ASN A 130 -3.70 4.09 -14.06
CA ASN A 130 -4.42 3.33 -15.08
C ASN A 130 -5.88 3.11 -14.66
N PRO A 131 -6.89 3.52 -15.44
CA PRO A 131 -8.29 3.26 -15.10
C PRO A 131 -8.67 1.80 -15.37
N GLY A 132 -8.05 1.17 -16.38
CA GLY A 132 -8.26 -0.22 -16.77
C GLY A 132 -7.30 -1.19 -16.09
N GLY A 133 -7.66 -2.48 -16.03
CA GLY A 133 -6.72 -3.57 -15.74
C GLY A 133 -6.86 -4.29 -14.39
N PRO A 134 -6.65 -5.61 -14.35
CA PRO A 134 -6.40 -6.38 -13.13
C PRO A 134 -5.10 -5.91 -12.46
N ARG A 135 -5.13 -5.69 -11.15
CA ARG A 135 -4.03 -5.07 -10.39
C ARG A 135 -2.81 -5.97 -10.17
N MET A 136 -2.90 -7.26 -10.50
CA MET A 136 -1.94 -8.29 -10.04
C MET A 136 -1.24 -9.04 -11.18
N ILE A 137 -1.29 -8.52 -12.42
CA ILE A 137 -0.67 -9.21 -13.57
C ILE A 137 0.86 -9.26 -13.43
N HIS A 138 1.46 -8.23 -12.82
CA HIS A 138 2.92 -8.11 -12.72
C HIS A 138 3.52 -8.80 -11.49
N ASP A 139 2.71 -9.09 -10.46
CA ASP A 139 3.21 -9.50 -9.13
C ASP A 139 3.97 -10.83 -9.17
N GLN A 140 3.52 -11.79 -9.98
CA GLN A 140 4.23 -13.06 -10.18
C GLN A 140 5.59 -12.82 -10.84
N GLY A 141 5.64 -12.00 -11.90
CA GLY A 141 6.88 -11.67 -12.60
C GLY A 141 7.86 -10.90 -11.71
N MET A 142 7.36 -9.97 -10.90
CA MET A 142 8.14 -9.26 -9.88
C MET A 142 8.73 -10.23 -8.86
N THR A 143 7.91 -11.16 -8.34
CA THR A 143 8.37 -12.19 -7.38
C THR A 143 9.49 -13.03 -7.98
N THR A 144 9.35 -13.50 -9.22
CA THR A 144 10.41 -14.26 -9.91
C THR A 144 11.69 -13.44 -10.12
N LEU A 145 11.58 -12.16 -10.48
CA LEU A 145 12.76 -11.29 -10.61
C LEU A 145 13.48 -11.14 -9.27
N LEU A 146 12.73 -10.91 -8.19
CA LEU A 146 13.26 -10.70 -6.85
C LEU A 146 14.00 -11.96 -6.33
N GLU A 147 13.45 -13.14 -6.58
CA GLU A 147 14.09 -14.44 -6.28
C GLU A 147 15.41 -14.63 -7.02
N ASN A 148 15.53 -14.16 -8.27
CA ASN A 148 16.74 -14.32 -9.09
C ASN A 148 17.80 -13.23 -8.85
N ILE A 149 17.39 -12.01 -8.48
CA ILE A 149 18.31 -10.91 -8.13
C ILE A 149 19.01 -11.19 -6.81
N GLY A 150 18.28 -11.76 -5.84
CA GLY A 150 18.81 -12.04 -4.51
C GLY A 150 18.79 -10.82 -3.58
N PRO A 151 19.38 -10.97 -2.38
CA PRO A 151 19.33 -9.95 -1.33
C PRO A 151 20.17 -8.71 -1.66
N PRO A 152 19.84 -7.55 -1.06
CA PRO A 152 20.61 -6.34 -1.29
C PRO A 152 21.95 -6.37 -0.55
N GLU A 153 22.97 -5.75 -1.14
CA GLU A 153 24.17 -5.40 -0.39
C GLU A 153 23.81 -4.36 0.69
N PRO A 154 24.35 -4.45 1.92
CA PRO A 154 24.00 -3.52 3.00
C PRO A 154 24.26 -2.03 2.69
N SER A 155 25.17 -1.74 1.76
CA SER A 155 25.50 -0.38 1.32
C SER A 155 24.74 0.10 0.09
N ASP A 156 23.98 -0.76 -0.59
CA ASP A 156 23.23 -0.36 -1.78
C ASP A 156 21.83 0.19 -1.39
N GLU A 157 21.81 1.47 -1.02
CA GLU A 157 20.58 2.17 -0.65
C GLU A 157 19.53 2.20 -1.78
N PHE A 158 19.94 2.11 -3.05
CA PHE A 158 18.99 2.02 -4.15
C PHE A 158 18.28 0.66 -4.14
N HIS A 159 19.04 -0.42 -4.04
CA HIS A 159 18.48 -1.76 -3.97
C HIS A 159 17.57 -1.93 -2.75
N ILE A 160 18.01 -1.49 -1.57
CA ILE A 160 17.19 -1.52 -0.35
C ILE A 160 15.88 -0.74 -0.54
N SER A 161 15.93 0.46 -1.13
CA SER A 161 14.74 1.28 -1.34
C SER A 161 13.76 0.67 -2.34
N VAL A 162 14.26 0.01 -3.40
CA VAL A 162 13.43 -0.72 -4.36
C VAL A 162 12.73 -1.90 -3.67
N LEU A 163 13.47 -2.67 -2.86
CA LEU A 163 12.89 -3.80 -2.12
C LEU A 163 11.85 -3.38 -1.08
N CYS A 164 12.04 -2.25 -0.41
CA CYS A 164 11.00 -1.70 0.49
C CYS A 164 9.72 -1.38 -0.27
N GLU A 165 9.83 -0.81 -1.48
CA GLU A 165 8.67 -0.54 -2.32
C GLU A 165 7.99 -1.85 -2.76
N ASP A 166 8.78 -2.80 -3.28
CA ASP A 166 8.28 -4.10 -3.73
C ASP A 166 7.60 -4.88 -2.59
N TYR A 167 8.11 -4.78 -1.36
CA TYR A 167 7.46 -5.35 -0.18
C TYR A 167 6.02 -4.86 -0.03
N SER A 168 5.82 -3.54 -0.13
CA SER A 168 4.48 -2.96 0.01
C SER A 168 3.53 -3.34 -1.14
N ILE A 169 4.06 -3.66 -2.32
CA ILE A 169 3.29 -4.10 -3.49
C ILE A 169 2.94 -5.59 -3.39
N LEU A 170 3.91 -6.42 -3.01
CA LEU A 170 3.81 -7.88 -3.09
C LEU A 170 3.18 -8.54 -1.86
N VAL A 171 3.11 -7.86 -0.70
CA VAL A 171 2.45 -8.41 0.49
C VAL A 171 1.02 -8.88 0.21
N PRO A 172 0.13 -8.09 -0.41
CA PRO A 172 -1.20 -8.57 -0.81
C PRO A 172 -1.15 -9.79 -1.74
N TYR A 173 -0.22 -9.82 -2.71
CA TYR A 173 -0.07 -10.95 -3.62
C TYR A 173 0.30 -12.23 -2.87
N TRP A 174 1.29 -12.19 -1.97
CA TRP A 174 1.70 -13.37 -1.19
C TRP A 174 0.62 -13.84 -0.24
N ILE A 175 -0.15 -12.93 0.36
CA ILE A 175 -1.28 -13.28 1.21
C ILE A 175 -2.35 -14.04 0.41
N ILE A 176 -2.77 -13.49 -0.73
CA ILE A 176 -3.86 -14.05 -1.55
C ILE A 176 -3.43 -15.35 -2.23
N SER A 177 -2.23 -15.39 -2.81
CA SER A 177 -1.72 -16.58 -3.51
C SER A 177 -1.23 -17.68 -2.57
N GLY A 178 -0.97 -17.34 -1.30
CA GLY A 178 -0.24 -18.22 -0.38
C GLY A 178 1.22 -18.44 -0.76
N TRP A 179 1.77 -17.66 -1.71
CA TRP A 179 3.17 -17.75 -2.11
C TRP A 179 4.09 -17.39 -0.95
N LYS A 180 5.25 -18.05 -0.91
CA LYS A 180 6.25 -17.83 0.13
C LYS A 180 6.82 -16.41 0.06
N ASN A 181 6.62 -15.61 1.09
CA ASN A 181 7.25 -14.29 1.21
C ASN A 181 8.75 -14.44 1.55
N ILE A 182 9.61 -14.43 0.53
CA ILE A 182 11.07 -14.51 0.69
C ILE A 182 11.67 -13.27 1.38
N MET A 183 11.00 -12.13 1.31
CA MET A 183 11.47 -10.87 1.91
C MET A 183 11.36 -10.88 3.44
N ASN A 184 10.54 -11.76 4.03
CA ASN A 184 10.50 -11.98 5.47
C ASN A 184 11.63 -12.91 5.97
N GLU A 185 12.45 -13.48 5.09
CA GLU A 185 13.52 -14.41 5.43
C GLU A 185 14.90 -13.75 5.43
N SER A 186 15.84 -14.37 6.14
CA SER A 186 17.25 -13.99 6.01
C SER A 186 17.77 -14.39 4.62
N PRO A 187 18.55 -13.55 3.94
CA PRO A 187 19.13 -12.28 4.40
C PRO A 187 18.35 -11.02 3.96
N PHE A 188 17.15 -11.14 3.38
CA PHE A 188 16.35 -9.98 2.92
C PHE A 188 15.73 -9.15 4.06
N ARG A 189 15.30 -9.82 5.13
CA ARG A 189 14.47 -9.23 6.19
C ARG A 189 15.09 -8.00 6.83
N THR A 190 16.34 -8.11 7.28
CA THR A 190 16.98 -7.05 8.07
C THR A 190 17.15 -5.76 7.27
N PRO A 191 17.73 -5.76 6.04
CA PRO A 191 17.82 -4.56 5.21
C PRO A 191 16.49 -3.88 4.95
N ILE A 192 15.41 -4.64 4.72
CA ILE A 192 14.07 -4.09 4.46
C ILE A 192 13.50 -3.44 5.71
N ILE A 193 13.59 -4.10 6.86
CA ILE A 193 13.10 -3.55 8.14
C ILE A 193 13.87 -2.27 8.50
N GLU A 194 15.19 -2.27 8.33
CA GLU A 194 16.02 -1.09 8.55
C GLU A 194 15.69 0.04 7.55
N GLY A 195 15.45 -0.30 6.28
CA GLY A 195 15.01 0.63 5.25
C GLY A 195 13.72 1.34 5.63
N PHE A 196 12.69 0.59 6.04
CA PHE A 196 11.44 1.17 6.54
C PHE A 196 11.64 2.02 7.79
N ALA A 197 12.50 1.58 8.71
CA ALA A 197 12.76 2.29 9.95
C ALA A 197 13.51 3.62 9.74
N LYS A 198 14.29 3.76 8.66
CA LYS A 198 14.97 5.02 8.28
C LYS A 198 13.97 6.11 7.87
N TYR A 199 12.85 5.75 7.23
CA TYR A 199 11.86 6.72 6.73
C TYR A 199 11.01 7.37 7.83
N THR A 200 11.05 6.88 9.07
CA THR A 200 10.33 7.53 10.17
C THR A 200 10.95 8.87 10.56
N GLU A 201 12.25 9.07 10.28
CA GLU A 201 13.07 10.22 10.71
C GLU A 201 13.02 10.51 12.24
N ASN A 202 12.34 9.68 13.03
CA ASN A 202 12.17 9.79 14.47
C ASN A 202 12.83 8.60 15.18
N LYS A 203 13.88 8.89 15.96
CA LYS A 203 14.65 7.89 16.71
C LYS A 203 13.84 7.13 17.77
N ARG A 204 12.75 7.70 18.29
CA ARG A 204 11.85 7.04 19.25
C ARG A 204 10.86 6.09 18.57
N LEU A 205 10.39 6.42 17.37
CA LEU A 205 9.46 5.58 16.61
C LEU A 205 10.16 4.50 15.78
N SER A 206 11.40 4.74 15.36
CA SER A 206 12.17 3.79 14.55
C SER A 206 12.19 2.37 15.16
N PRO A 207 12.49 2.17 16.47
CA PRO A 207 12.44 0.85 17.09
C PRO A 207 11.04 0.20 17.11
N LEU A 208 9.98 1.01 17.23
CA LEU A 208 8.59 0.52 17.20
C LEU A 208 8.22 0.03 15.80
N VAL A 209 8.60 0.76 14.76
CA VAL A 209 8.41 0.35 13.37
C VAL A 209 9.18 -0.93 13.08
N GLN A 210 10.44 -1.03 13.52
CA GLN A 210 11.21 -2.27 13.37
C GLN A 210 10.49 -3.44 14.04
N THR A 211 10.09 -3.29 15.31
CA THR A 211 9.40 -4.33 16.08
C THR A 211 8.08 -4.73 15.40
N ALA A 212 7.33 -3.74 14.88
CA ALA A 212 6.10 -3.97 14.14
C ALA A 212 6.35 -4.86 12.92
N PHE A 213 7.29 -4.49 12.04
CA PHE A 213 7.61 -5.30 10.86
C PHE A 213 8.19 -6.68 11.21
N TYR A 214 9.01 -6.79 12.26
CA TYR A 214 9.50 -8.08 12.73
C TYR A 214 8.33 -9.00 13.10
N ARG A 215 7.34 -8.51 13.83
CA ARG A 215 6.21 -9.34 14.29
C ARG A 215 5.12 -9.53 13.23
N PHE A 216 5.02 -8.60 12.30
CA PHE A 216 4.10 -8.67 11.17
C PHE A 216 4.35 -9.89 10.26
N ASP A 217 5.56 -10.46 10.27
CA ASP A 217 5.85 -11.74 9.61
C ASP A 217 4.91 -12.86 10.09
N ALA A 218 4.67 -12.98 11.40
CA ALA A 218 3.78 -14.00 11.94
C ALA A 218 2.34 -13.81 11.43
N VAL A 219 1.90 -12.56 11.31
CA VAL A 219 0.58 -12.21 10.78
C VAL A 219 0.48 -12.59 9.30
N THR A 220 1.43 -12.16 8.48
CA THR A 220 1.43 -12.44 7.03
C THR A 220 1.53 -13.93 6.70
N LYS A 221 2.21 -14.73 7.53
CA LYS A 221 2.25 -16.19 7.42
C LYS A 221 0.92 -16.87 7.75
N ALA A 222 0.15 -16.33 8.70
CA ALA A 222 -1.13 -16.88 9.11
C ALA A 222 -2.27 -16.54 8.12
N LEU A 223 -2.25 -15.33 7.54
CA LEU A 223 -3.35 -14.82 6.71
C LEU A 223 -3.80 -15.76 5.57
N PRO A 224 -2.93 -16.41 4.77
CA PRO A 224 -3.38 -17.34 3.74
C PRO A 224 -4.21 -18.51 4.29
N VAL A 225 -3.87 -19.00 5.49
CA VAL A 225 -4.61 -20.08 6.16
C VAL A 225 -5.96 -19.57 6.63
N LEU A 226 -6.00 -18.37 7.23
CA LEU A 226 -7.22 -17.76 7.74
C LEU A 226 -8.21 -17.41 6.62
N ILE A 227 -7.71 -16.90 5.48
CA ILE A 227 -8.53 -16.60 4.30
C ILE A 227 -9.19 -17.87 3.77
N ARG A 228 -8.42 -18.95 3.56
CA ARG A 228 -8.97 -20.24 3.12
C ARG A 228 -9.98 -20.82 4.11
N ALA A 229 -9.76 -20.59 5.41
CA ALA A 229 -10.72 -21.00 6.43
C ALA A 229 -12.05 -20.24 6.32
N CYS A 230 -12.01 -18.94 6.02
CA CYS A 230 -13.22 -18.18 5.75
C CYS A 230 -13.88 -18.60 4.44
N GLU A 231 -13.11 -18.88 3.37
CA GLU A 231 -13.65 -19.35 2.09
C GLU A 231 -14.46 -20.64 2.22
N SER A 232 -14.01 -21.59 3.05
CA SER A 232 -14.73 -22.85 3.26
C SER A 232 -16.09 -22.67 3.94
N LEU A 233 -16.31 -21.58 4.68
CA LEU A 233 -17.62 -21.29 5.28
C LEU A 233 -18.69 -21.04 4.21
N TRP A 234 -18.26 -20.59 3.03
CA TRP A 234 -19.14 -20.18 1.92
C TRP A 234 -19.10 -21.16 0.75
N GLU A 235 -18.12 -22.05 0.71
CA GLU A 235 -17.95 -23.08 -0.32
C GLU A 235 -17.51 -24.42 0.29
N PRO A 236 -18.46 -25.29 0.66
CA PRO A 236 -18.15 -26.59 1.26
C PRO A 236 -17.27 -27.49 0.37
N SER A 237 -17.29 -27.29 -0.96
CA SER A 237 -16.42 -27.99 -1.91
C SER A 237 -14.94 -27.65 -1.78
N ASN A 238 -14.58 -26.55 -1.09
CA ASN A 238 -13.18 -26.19 -0.82
C ASN A 238 -12.60 -26.93 0.41
N GLY A 239 -13.39 -27.84 1.00
CA GLY A 239 -13.00 -28.72 2.09
C GLY A 239 -13.82 -28.47 3.35
N GLU A 240 -14.18 -29.55 4.04
CA GLU A 240 -14.76 -29.45 5.38
C GLU A 240 -13.63 -29.44 6.43
N PHE A 241 -13.61 -28.44 7.30
CA PHE A 241 -12.76 -28.48 8.48
C PHE A 241 -13.38 -29.44 9.50
N ASN A 242 -12.65 -30.52 9.82
CA ASN A 242 -13.04 -31.39 10.93
C ASN A 242 -12.91 -30.65 12.28
N HIS A 243 -13.46 -31.22 13.35
CA HIS A 243 -13.49 -30.59 14.67
C HIS A 243 -12.10 -30.16 15.19
N SER A 244 -11.06 -31.00 15.01
CA SER A 244 -9.71 -30.66 15.45
C SER A 244 -9.09 -29.52 14.64
N SER A 245 -9.42 -29.42 13.36
CA SER A 245 -9.00 -28.30 12.52
C SER A 245 -9.76 -27.03 12.86
N SER A 246 -11.05 -27.12 13.25
CA SER A 246 -11.81 -25.97 13.73
C SER A 246 -11.20 -25.35 15.00
N ILE A 247 -10.75 -26.17 15.95
CA ILE A 247 -10.07 -25.69 17.17
C ILE A 247 -8.73 -25.01 16.80
N TYR A 248 -7.94 -25.65 15.93
CA TYR A 248 -6.67 -25.10 15.46
C TYR A 248 -6.86 -23.73 14.77
N ILE A 249 -7.81 -23.62 13.85
CA ILE A 249 -8.10 -22.36 13.15
C ILE A 249 -8.59 -21.29 14.11
N THR A 250 -9.44 -21.65 15.09
CA THR A 250 -9.91 -20.71 16.12
C THR A 250 -8.75 -20.15 16.95
N ASN A 251 -7.80 -21.00 17.35
CA ASN A 251 -6.59 -20.56 18.04
C ASN A 251 -5.70 -19.69 17.14
N CYS A 252 -5.55 -20.06 15.87
CA CYS A 252 -4.78 -19.29 14.90
C CYS A 252 -5.38 -17.87 14.70
N PHE A 253 -6.71 -17.74 14.61
CA PHE A 253 -7.38 -16.43 14.58
C PHE A 253 -7.08 -15.61 15.84
N LYS A 254 -7.16 -16.24 17.02
CA LYS A 254 -6.93 -15.58 18.30
C LYS A 254 -5.49 -15.07 18.41
N GLU A 255 -4.51 -15.93 18.18
CA GLU A 255 -3.07 -15.58 18.24
C GLU A 255 -2.72 -14.49 17.24
N THR A 256 -3.20 -14.63 15.99
CA THR A 256 -2.95 -13.63 14.93
C THR A 256 -3.59 -12.28 15.27
N HIS A 257 -4.80 -12.29 15.83
CA HIS A 257 -5.48 -11.10 16.31
C HIS A 257 -4.71 -10.41 17.44
N GLU A 258 -4.29 -11.16 18.47
CA GLU A 258 -3.53 -10.63 19.61
C GLU A 258 -2.19 -10.01 19.17
N VAL A 259 -1.51 -10.63 18.21
CA VAL A 259 -0.27 -10.07 17.64
C VAL A 259 -0.55 -8.77 16.89
N ALA A 260 -1.59 -8.73 16.03
CA ALA A 260 -1.94 -7.52 15.29
C ALA A 260 -2.37 -6.37 16.22
N GLU A 261 -3.17 -6.68 17.25
CA GLU A 261 -3.62 -5.72 18.26
C GLU A 261 -2.44 -5.13 19.04
N ASP A 262 -1.53 -5.97 19.54
CA ASP A 262 -0.38 -5.50 20.31
C ASP A 262 0.60 -4.67 19.46
N ILE A 263 0.77 -4.99 18.16
CA ILE A 263 1.56 -4.18 17.23
C ILE A 263 0.90 -2.80 17.04
N MET A 264 -0.40 -2.76 16.74
CA MET A 264 -1.13 -1.51 16.48
C MET A 264 -1.16 -0.63 17.74
N ALA A 265 -1.48 -1.20 18.90
CA ALA A 265 -1.58 -0.47 20.17
C ALA A 265 -0.24 0.19 20.52
N LYS A 266 0.86 -0.57 20.49
CA LYS A 266 2.21 -0.04 20.79
C LYS A 266 2.65 1.04 19.79
N PHE A 267 2.35 0.85 18.51
CA PHE A 267 2.67 1.84 17.48
C PHE A 267 1.88 3.14 17.71
N LEU A 268 0.56 3.04 17.91
CA LEU A 268 -0.31 4.20 18.12
C LEU A 268 0.02 4.93 19.42
N GLU A 269 0.16 4.21 20.54
CA GLU A 269 0.56 4.79 21.83
C GLU A 269 1.92 5.50 21.73
N GLY A 270 2.90 4.86 21.10
CA GLY A 270 4.21 5.46 20.87
C GLY A 270 4.16 6.72 20.03
N ALA A 271 3.39 6.72 18.95
CA ALA A 271 3.23 7.86 18.05
C ALA A 271 2.43 9.02 18.66
N LEU A 272 1.41 8.72 19.46
CA LEU A 272 0.70 9.72 20.27
C LEU A 272 1.63 10.32 21.34
N GLY A 273 2.40 9.47 22.03
CA GLY A 273 3.33 9.89 23.08
C GLY A 273 4.48 10.76 22.58
N THR A 274 4.85 10.67 21.30
CA THR A 274 5.84 11.57 20.67
C THR A 274 5.23 12.78 19.96
N GLY A 275 3.91 12.87 19.86
CA GLY A 275 3.21 13.92 19.11
C GLY A 275 3.32 13.77 17.58
N ASP A 276 3.73 12.60 17.10
CA ASP A 276 3.78 12.31 15.66
C ASP A 276 2.41 11.94 15.09
N ILE A 277 1.53 11.45 15.95
CA ILE A 277 0.09 11.39 15.72
C ILE A 277 -0.55 12.27 16.79
N GLU A 278 -1.44 13.16 16.38
CA GLU A 278 -2.26 13.95 17.29
C GLU A 278 -3.73 13.69 16.97
N GLU A 279 -4.53 13.38 17.99
CA GLU A 279 -5.99 13.34 17.87
C GLU A 279 -6.55 14.70 18.26
N LYS A 280 -7.32 15.33 17.35
CA LYS A 280 -7.92 16.65 17.59
C LYS A 280 -9.40 16.64 17.22
N LEU A 281 -10.16 17.53 17.86
CA LEU A 281 -11.55 17.80 17.51
C LEU A 281 -11.68 18.17 16.02
N ASP A 282 -12.60 17.52 15.33
CA ASP A 282 -12.98 17.76 13.95
C ASP A 282 -14.49 17.53 13.79
N GLU A 283 -15.26 18.62 13.86
CA GLU A 283 -16.72 18.61 13.75
C GLU A 283 -17.23 18.07 12.40
N ALA A 284 -16.38 18.06 11.36
CA ALA A 284 -16.72 17.51 10.05
C ALA A 284 -16.40 16.01 9.92
N SER A 285 -15.84 15.40 10.96
CA SER A 285 -15.48 13.98 10.96
C SER A 285 -16.60 13.12 11.56
N LEU A 286 -16.65 11.84 11.16
CA LEU A 286 -17.61 10.87 11.68
C LEU A 286 -17.43 10.56 13.17
N CYS A 287 -16.23 10.79 13.71
CA CYS A 287 -15.86 10.42 15.07
C CYS A 287 -15.75 11.62 16.02
N GLU A 288 -16.17 12.81 15.58
CA GLU A 288 -15.94 14.12 16.25
C GLU A 288 -14.45 14.50 16.41
N THR A 289 -13.54 13.57 16.15
CA THR A 289 -12.09 13.76 16.15
C THR A 289 -11.45 13.22 14.87
N SER A 290 -10.24 13.69 14.58
CA SER A 290 -9.43 13.20 13.47
C SER A 290 -7.96 13.12 13.83
N TYR A 291 -7.24 12.23 13.16
CA TYR A 291 -5.80 12.10 13.30
C TYR A 291 -5.04 13.10 12.43
N TYR A 292 -4.02 13.71 13.03
CA TYR A 292 -3.05 14.58 12.38
C TYR A 292 -1.70 13.87 12.46
N PHE A 293 -1.09 13.62 11.31
CA PHE A 293 0.17 12.89 11.21
C PHE A 293 1.31 13.88 10.94
N SER A 294 2.44 13.71 11.62
CA SER A 294 3.65 14.50 11.36
C SER A 294 4.24 14.22 9.98
N THR A 295 4.05 13.00 9.46
CA THR A 295 4.48 12.61 8.12
C THR A 295 3.46 11.70 7.43
N ILE A 296 3.44 11.74 6.09
CA ILE A 296 2.58 10.85 5.27
C ILE A 296 3.02 9.39 5.41
N TYR A 297 4.30 9.15 5.67
CA TYR A 297 4.82 7.80 5.88
C TYR A 297 4.23 7.15 7.15
N LEU A 298 4.19 7.89 8.26
CA LEU A 298 3.54 7.40 9.49
C LEU A 298 2.04 7.16 9.29
N ALA A 299 1.38 8.04 8.54
CA ALA A 299 -0.01 7.85 8.15
C ALA A 299 -0.20 6.53 7.38
N GLN A 300 0.70 6.20 6.44
CA GLN A 300 0.65 4.96 5.67
C GLN A 300 0.91 3.71 6.52
N ILE A 301 1.90 3.76 7.43
CA ILE A 301 2.15 2.66 8.38
C ILE A 301 0.91 2.44 9.26
N PHE A 302 0.38 3.49 9.86
CA PHE A 302 -0.79 3.42 10.72
C PHE A 302 -1.98 2.77 9.99
N LEU A 303 -2.29 3.26 8.78
CA LEU A 303 -3.37 2.71 7.98
C LEU A 303 -3.10 1.25 7.60
N GLY A 304 -1.88 0.90 7.20
CA GLY A 304 -1.50 -0.47 6.85
C GLY A 304 -1.70 -1.44 8.01
N LEU A 305 -1.20 -1.10 9.20
CA LEU A 305 -1.37 -1.90 10.42
C LEU A 305 -2.85 -2.06 10.78
N THR A 306 -3.60 -0.95 10.78
CA THR A 306 -5.04 -0.94 11.09
C THR A 306 -5.83 -1.77 10.09
N SER A 307 -5.51 -1.69 8.80
CA SER A 307 -6.21 -2.43 7.74
C SER A 307 -6.05 -3.93 7.88
N VAL A 308 -4.83 -4.38 8.17
CA VAL A 308 -4.57 -5.81 8.38
C VAL A 308 -5.24 -6.31 9.63
N HIS A 309 -5.19 -5.54 10.73
CA HIS A 309 -5.91 -5.88 11.96
C HIS A 309 -7.42 -5.98 11.69
N LEU A 310 -7.98 -5.04 10.94
CA LEU A 310 -9.39 -5.01 10.58
C LEU A 310 -9.78 -6.22 9.71
N CYS A 311 -8.97 -6.61 8.72
CA CYS A 311 -9.17 -7.85 7.96
C CYS A 311 -9.24 -9.08 8.89
N ILE A 312 -8.30 -9.21 9.84
CA ILE A 312 -8.24 -10.34 10.77
C ILE A 312 -9.47 -10.37 11.66
N VAL A 313 -9.85 -9.23 12.23
CA VAL A 313 -11.03 -9.12 13.11
C VAL A 313 -12.31 -9.43 12.34
N ARG A 314 -12.43 -8.97 11.09
CA ARG A 314 -13.59 -9.27 10.25
C ARG A 314 -13.70 -10.77 9.97
N MET A 315 -12.61 -11.39 9.51
CA MET A 315 -12.57 -12.84 9.27
C MET A 315 -12.89 -13.64 10.55
N ARG A 316 -12.32 -13.22 11.68
CA ARG A 316 -12.60 -13.81 12.99
C ARG A 316 -14.06 -13.66 13.39
N TYR A 317 -14.69 -12.51 13.13
CA TYR A 317 -16.11 -12.30 13.41
C TYR A 317 -16.96 -13.29 12.62
N ASP A 318 -16.73 -13.40 11.31
CA ASP A 318 -17.49 -14.32 10.45
C ASP A 318 -17.28 -15.78 10.89
N TRP A 319 -16.03 -16.16 11.23
CA TRP A 319 -15.71 -17.48 11.78
C TRP A 319 -16.42 -17.77 13.11
N SER A 320 -16.35 -16.84 14.06
CA SER A 320 -16.97 -16.97 15.38
C SER A 320 -18.50 -17.04 15.27
N ALA A 321 -19.11 -16.23 14.40
CA ALA A 321 -20.54 -16.24 14.15
C ALA A 321 -21.01 -17.56 13.54
N ALA A 322 -20.30 -18.08 12.53
CA ALA A 322 -20.62 -19.35 11.89
C ALA A 322 -20.58 -20.55 12.85
N HIS A 323 -19.69 -20.51 13.85
CA HIS A 323 -19.52 -21.57 14.84
C HIS A 323 -20.25 -21.30 16.17
N GLY A 324 -20.98 -20.20 16.30
CA GLY A 324 -21.70 -19.84 17.53
C GLY A 324 -20.78 -19.60 18.73
N LEU A 325 -19.58 -19.08 18.52
CA LEU A 325 -18.60 -18.85 19.59
C LEU A 325 -19.03 -17.68 20.49
N PRO A 326 -18.85 -17.78 21.83
CA PRO A 326 -19.36 -16.79 22.78
C PRO A 326 -18.75 -15.39 22.64
N GLU A 327 -17.54 -15.28 22.10
CA GLU A 327 -16.82 -14.02 21.92
C GLU A 327 -17.31 -13.17 20.73
N THR A 328 -18.23 -13.66 19.90
CA THR A 328 -18.67 -13.00 18.66
C THR A 328 -19.03 -11.53 18.86
N ARG A 329 -19.73 -11.19 19.96
CA ARG A 329 -20.10 -9.80 20.28
C ARG A 329 -18.88 -8.91 20.57
N ASN A 330 -17.88 -9.44 21.27
CA ASN A 330 -16.65 -8.70 21.59
C ASN A 330 -15.84 -8.46 20.31
N VAL A 331 -15.78 -9.45 19.42
CA VAL A 331 -15.11 -9.31 18.12
C VAL A 331 -15.80 -8.24 17.26
N TYR A 332 -17.14 -8.20 17.25
CA TYR A 332 -17.88 -7.14 16.56
C TYR A 332 -17.59 -5.75 17.13
N SER A 333 -17.57 -5.60 18.46
CA SER A 333 -17.21 -4.34 19.11
C SER A 333 -15.81 -3.88 18.71
N LYS A 334 -14.85 -4.80 18.63
CA LYS A 334 -13.49 -4.47 18.18
C LYS A 334 -13.45 -4.08 16.71
N LEU A 335 -14.25 -4.71 15.85
CA LEU A 335 -14.36 -4.35 14.44
C LEU A 335 -14.85 -2.90 14.27
N ARG A 336 -15.81 -2.49 15.11
CA ARG A 336 -16.31 -1.12 15.15
C ARG A 336 -15.24 -0.12 15.62
N GLU A 337 -14.55 -0.41 16.71
CA GLU A 337 -13.44 0.41 17.24
C GLU A 337 -12.34 0.63 16.17
N LEU A 338 -11.92 -0.44 15.48
CA LEU A 338 -10.93 -0.34 14.39
C LEU A 338 -11.44 0.47 13.21
N SER A 339 -12.74 0.40 12.91
CA SER A 339 -13.35 1.19 11.84
C SER A 339 -13.31 2.69 12.17
N GLU A 340 -13.56 3.06 13.43
CA GLU A 340 -13.44 4.45 13.89
C GLU A 340 -12.00 4.98 13.74
N HIS A 341 -10.98 4.17 14.00
CA HIS A 341 -9.59 4.55 13.71
C HIS A 341 -9.35 4.85 12.23
N VAL A 342 -9.94 4.07 11.32
CA VAL A 342 -9.89 4.33 9.87
C VAL A 342 -10.69 5.57 9.52
N TRP A 343 -11.81 5.86 10.18
CA TRP A 343 -12.61 7.06 9.90
C TRP A 343 -11.94 8.34 10.38
N LYS A 344 -11.24 8.31 11.51
CA LYS A 344 -10.36 9.41 11.97
C LYS A 344 -9.23 9.72 10.97
N TYR A 345 -8.91 8.78 10.08
CA TYR A 345 -7.96 8.95 8.98
C TYR A 345 -8.55 9.67 7.75
N ALA A 346 -9.88 9.77 7.63
CA ALA A 346 -10.57 10.34 6.47
C ALA A 346 -10.10 11.77 6.14
N ARG A 347 -9.84 12.59 7.17
CA ARG A 347 -9.30 13.94 7.00
C ARG A 347 -7.96 13.93 6.27
N PHE A 348 -7.05 13.05 6.68
CA PHE A 348 -5.76 12.90 6.05
C PHE A 348 -5.91 12.50 4.58
N LEU A 349 -6.80 11.56 4.27
CA LEU A 349 -7.10 11.15 2.88
C LEU A 349 -7.54 12.30 1.99
N ARG A 350 -8.40 13.19 2.50
CA ARG A 350 -8.84 14.39 1.78
C ARG A 350 -7.72 15.41 1.56
N SER A 351 -6.67 15.36 2.38
CA SER A 351 -5.54 16.30 2.31
C SER A 351 -4.44 15.90 1.33
N VAL A 352 -4.35 14.61 0.98
CA VAL A 352 -3.34 14.08 0.05
C VAL A 352 -3.86 14.08 -1.40
N GLU A 353 -2.98 13.93 -2.38
CA GLU A 353 -3.40 13.81 -3.78
C GLU A 353 -4.27 12.55 -3.97
N CYS A 354 -5.33 12.66 -4.79
CA CYS A 354 -6.35 11.62 -4.92
C CYS A 354 -5.79 10.25 -5.31
N PHE A 355 -4.68 10.20 -6.07
CA PHE A 355 -4.06 8.92 -6.42
C PHE A 355 -3.38 8.22 -5.22
N ILE A 356 -3.00 8.93 -4.14
CA ILE A 356 -2.56 8.28 -2.89
C ILE A 356 -3.77 7.72 -2.16
N GLY A 357 -4.88 8.46 -2.20
CA GLY A 357 -6.16 7.97 -1.68
C GLY A 357 -6.50 6.59 -2.23
N VAL A 358 -6.23 6.32 -3.52
CA VAL A 358 -6.48 5.04 -4.20
C VAL A 358 -5.92 3.82 -3.49
N THR A 359 -4.67 3.87 -2.99
CA THR A 359 -4.08 2.71 -2.29
C THR A 359 -4.70 2.52 -0.91
N SER A 360 -5.11 3.63 -0.29
CA SER A 360 -5.76 3.67 1.03
C SER A 360 -7.27 3.37 1.02
N GLN A 361 -7.97 3.43 -0.12
CA GLN A 361 -9.44 3.23 -0.16
C GLN A 361 -9.85 1.85 0.34
N ARG A 362 -9.00 0.84 0.13
CA ARG A 362 -9.31 -0.56 0.49
C ARG A 362 -9.61 -0.72 1.98
N SER A 363 -8.96 0.09 2.82
CA SER A 363 -9.19 0.12 4.26
C SER A 363 -10.60 0.58 4.59
N LEU A 364 -11.10 1.59 3.87
CA LEU A 364 -12.48 2.09 4.06
C LEU A 364 -13.51 1.06 3.61
N TYR A 365 -13.22 0.28 2.56
CA TYR A 365 -14.16 -0.72 2.04
C TYR A 365 -14.57 -1.72 3.12
N LEU A 366 -13.61 -2.15 3.93
CA LEU A 366 -13.85 -3.10 5.02
C LEU A 366 -14.68 -2.52 6.17
N THR A 367 -14.73 -1.20 6.32
CA THR A 367 -15.52 -0.53 7.37
C THR A 367 -16.98 -0.31 6.98
N LEU A 368 -17.31 -0.42 5.69
CA LEU A 368 -18.62 -0.04 5.18
C LEU A 368 -19.74 -0.93 5.74
N GLU A 369 -19.46 -2.21 6.02
CA GLU A 369 -20.45 -3.14 6.57
C GLU A 369 -20.79 -2.89 8.04
N VAL A 370 -19.93 -2.17 8.78
CA VAL A 370 -20.19 -1.80 10.18
C VAL A 370 -20.59 -0.34 10.35
N ALA A 371 -20.63 0.40 9.25
CA ALA A 371 -21.11 1.77 9.21
C ALA A 371 -22.65 1.80 9.24
N GLY A 372 -23.20 2.71 10.03
CA GLY A 372 -24.61 3.09 9.99
C GLY A 372 -24.96 3.85 8.71
N VAL A 373 -26.22 4.25 8.55
CA VAL A 373 -26.71 4.88 7.31
C VAL A 373 -25.95 6.16 6.98
N ASP A 374 -25.85 7.09 7.92
CA ASP A 374 -25.18 8.38 7.68
C ASP A 374 -23.66 8.23 7.49
N GLU A 375 -23.06 7.29 8.21
CA GLU A 375 -21.64 6.96 8.11
C GLU A 375 -21.31 6.38 6.73
N LYS A 376 -22.15 5.47 6.22
CA LYS A 376 -22.01 4.91 4.88
C LYS A 376 -22.05 6.01 3.83
N GLU A 377 -23.00 6.93 3.92
CA GLU A 377 -23.11 8.02 2.96
C GLU A 377 -21.84 8.88 2.95
N TYR A 378 -21.34 9.25 4.13
CA TYR A 378 -20.07 9.97 4.23
C TYR A 378 -18.88 9.20 3.61
N LEU A 379 -18.80 7.89 3.87
CA LEU A 379 -17.70 7.04 3.37
C LEU A 379 -17.76 6.87 1.87
N LEU A 380 -18.95 6.68 1.32
CA LEU A 380 -19.17 6.57 -0.12
C LEU A 380 -18.82 7.87 -0.85
N ASP A 381 -19.17 9.03 -0.28
CA ASP A 381 -18.77 10.35 -0.82
C ASP A 381 -17.25 10.49 -0.83
N LEU A 382 -16.59 10.15 0.28
CA LEU A 382 -15.14 10.17 0.39
C LEU A 382 -14.48 9.24 -0.65
N ILE A 383 -15.03 8.05 -0.88
CA ILE A 383 -14.51 7.09 -1.86
C ILE A 383 -14.70 7.62 -3.29
N SER A 384 -15.86 8.18 -3.61
CA SER A 384 -16.13 8.82 -4.91
C SER A 384 -15.17 9.98 -5.18
N ASP A 385 -14.92 10.84 -4.20
CA ASP A 385 -13.99 11.98 -4.32
C ASP A 385 -12.57 11.50 -4.63
N MET A 386 -12.12 10.45 -3.95
CA MET A 386 -10.79 9.87 -4.19
C MET A 386 -10.67 9.18 -5.55
N ASP A 387 -11.76 8.59 -6.08
CA ASP A 387 -11.78 7.97 -7.40
C ASP A 387 -12.03 8.98 -8.55
N SER A 388 -12.34 10.25 -8.25
CA SER A 388 -12.71 11.28 -9.22
C SER A 388 -11.76 11.43 -10.43
N PHE A 389 -10.46 11.15 -10.24
CA PHE A 389 -9.47 11.15 -11.30
C PHE A 389 -9.50 9.90 -12.18
N ARG A 390 -9.57 8.70 -11.58
CA ARG A 390 -9.53 7.42 -12.30
C ARG A 390 -10.88 7.05 -12.90
N ARG A 391 -11.97 7.39 -12.20
CA ARG A 391 -13.35 7.06 -12.56
C ARG A 391 -13.52 5.56 -12.85
N ARG A 392 -12.93 4.74 -11.99
CA ARG A 392 -12.97 3.28 -12.09
C ARG A 392 -14.21 2.71 -11.40
N LEU A 393 -14.69 3.39 -10.36
CA LEU A 393 -15.87 3.00 -9.62
C LEU A 393 -17.14 3.52 -10.31
N PRO A 394 -18.31 2.89 -10.08
CA PRO A 394 -19.56 3.28 -10.70
C PRO A 394 -19.98 4.65 -10.17
N ALA A 395 -20.61 5.44 -11.02
CA ALA A 395 -21.13 6.75 -10.63
C ALA A 395 -22.45 6.65 -9.84
N GLN A 396 -23.21 5.56 -10.04
CA GLN A 396 -24.46 5.32 -9.33
C GLN A 396 -24.17 4.82 -7.92
N ARG A 397 -24.93 5.32 -6.95
CA ARG A 397 -24.66 5.11 -5.52
C ARG A 397 -24.80 3.64 -5.11
N ASP A 398 -25.88 3.00 -5.52
CA ASP A 398 -26.15 1.59 -5.19
C ASP A 398 -25.09 0.66 -5.83
N ASP A 399 -24.71 0.94 -7.07
CA ASP A 399 -23.67 0.18 -7.78
C ASP A 399 -22.29 0.38 -7.13
N LEU A 400 -22.00 1.59 -6.65
CA LEU A 400 -20.78 1.90 -5.91
C LEU A 400 -20.72 1.14 -4.58
N GLU A 401 -21.78 1.19 -3.78
CA GLU A 401 -21.87 0.43 -2.52
C GLU A 401 -21.69 -1.07 -2.79
N ALA A 402 -22.44 -1.62 -3.75
CA ALA A 402 -22.36 -3.03 -4.11
C ALA A 402 -20.94 -3.44 -4.54
N GLN A 403 -20.27 -2.63 -5.37
CA GLN A 403 -18.91 -2.93 -5.81
C GLN A 403 -17.90 -2.84 -4.65
N ILE A 404 -18.04 -1.88 -3.74
CA ILE A 404 -17.16 -1.75 -2.56
C ILE A 404 -17.36 -2.94 -1.62
N LEU A 405 -18.60 -3.32 -1.33
CA LEU A 405 -18.92 -4.48 -0.51
C LEU A 405 -18.37 -5.77 -1.11
N MET A 406 -18.48 -5.94 -2.43
CA MET A 406 -17.84 -7.05 -3.14
C MET A 406 -16.32 -7.08 -2.87
N TYR A 407 -15.62 -5.95 -3.02
CA TYR A 407 -14.18 -5.92 -2.74
C TYR A 407 -13.85 -6.23 -1.28
N ALA A 408 -14.64 -5.72 -0.33
CA ALA A 408 -14.46 -6.01 1.10
C ALA A 408 -14.65 -7.50 1.42
N ARG A 409 -15.62 -8.14 0.77
CA ARG A 409 -15.86 -9.59 0.88
C ARG A 409 -14.67 -10.39 0.34
N LEU A 410 -14.18 -10.05 -0.85
CA LEU A 410 -13.01 -10.72 -1.45
C LEU A 410 -11.76 -10.62 -0.57
N LEU A 411 -11.52 -9.48 0.07
CA LEU A 411 -10.38 -9.29 0.98
C LEU A 411 -10.42 -10.16 2.25
N THR A 412 -11.59 -10.73 2.57
CA THR A 412 -11.85 -11.49 3.79
C THR A 412 -12.29 -12.93 3.52
N GLY A 413 -12.05 -13.43 2.30
CA GLY A 413 -12.40 -14.80 1.91
C GLY A 413 -13.91 -15.04 1.77
N ARG A 414 -14.71 -13.98 1.64
CA ARG A 414 -16.17 -14.07 1.43
C ARG A 414 -16.51 -13.94 -0.05
N ARG A 415 -17.63 -14.56 -0.45
CA ARG A 415 -18.14 -14.47 -1.82
C ARG A 415 -18.76 -13.09 -2.11
N PRO A 416 -18.56 -12.53 -3.33
CA PRO A 416 -19.23 -11.35 -3.84
C PRO A 416 -20.74 -11.33 -3.59
#